data_AF-Q2WA48-F1
#
_entry.id   AF-Q2WA48-F1
#
_cell.length_a   1.000
_cell.length_b   1.000
_cell.length_c   1.000
_cell.angle_alpha   90.00
_cell.angle_beta   90.00
_cell.angle_gamma   90.00
#
_symmetry.space_group_name_H-M   'P 1'
#
loop_
_entity.id
_entity.type
_entity.pdbx_description
1 polymer ?
#
loop_
_entity_poly.entity_id
_entity_poly.type
_entity_poly.pdbx_seq_one_letter_code
_entity_poly.pdbx_strand_id
1 'polypeptide(L)'
;MPLPSKADRLPPPLREALANLWFEQKYSLDQILAHLNALARGERSMLPPELAAAPAIPPEAVPGRSGLHAHLKGVSKAAEKVRRSRMAAEVLAREFGDASDDKVAQANFTMLHTAVNDIFMAAAEAEGDEDGPPVTIDPKSAMMLAITLEKTEGAKKKHADLRAQIRKEAAAAAVAAADKALGEVPDRAAVLKRIREEVYGIVGE
;
A
#
# COMPACT_ATOMS: atom_id res chain seq x y z
N MET A 1 23.20 -10.62 6.71
CA MET A 1 22.23 -9.82 7.47
C MET A 1 22.87 -9.40 8.79
N PRO A 2 22.70 -8.16 9.26
CA PRO A 2 23.21 -7.76 10.57
C PRO A 2 22.54 -8.60 11.66
N LEU A 3 23.28 -8.94 12.72
CA LEU A 3 22.77 -9.69 13.86
C LEU A 3 21.67 -8.89 14.57
N PRO A 4 20.57 -9.53 15.01
CA PRO A 4 19.51 -8.85 15.74
C PRO A 4 20.07 -8.24 17.03
N SER A 5 19.74 -6.97 17.27
CA SER A 5 20.18 -6.21 18.44
C SER A 5 19.58 -6.77 19.73
N LYS A 6 20.09 -6.36 20.91
CA LYS A 6 19.48 -6.74 22.19
C LYS A 6 18.00 -6.34 22.28
N ALA A 7 17.64 -5.19 21.71
CA ALA A 7 16.26 -4.72 21.67
C ALA A 7 15.36 -5.64 20.83
N ASP A 8 15.88 -6.19 19.72
CA ASP A 8 15.13 -7.12 18.87
C ASP A 8 14.88 -8.48 19.54
N ARG A 9 15.73 -8.85 20.50
CA ARG A 9 15.67 -10.13 21.25
C ARG A 9 14.78 -10.06 22.48
N LEU A 10 14.25 -8.88 22.82
CA LEU A 10 13.32 -8.76 23.94
C LEU A 10 12.04 -9.59 23.68
N PRO A 11 11.41 -10.12 24.74
CA PRO A 11 10.15 -10.86 24.61
C PRO A 11 9.10 -10.05 23.82
N PRO A 12 8.32 -10.68 22.92
CA PRO A 12 7.35 -9.96 22.09
C PRO A 12 6.38 -9.06 22.87
N PRO A 13 5.76 -9.50 23.99
CA PRO A 13 4.87 -8.63 24.78
C PRO A 13 5.57 -7.37 25.31
N LEU A 14 6.86 -7.49 25.65
CA LEU A 14 7.64 -6.36 26.12
C LEU A 14 7.98 -5.41 24.97
N ARG A 15 8.35 -5.92 23.79
CA ARG A 15 8.61 -5.06 22.61
C ARG A 15 7.38 -4.26 22.21
N GLU A 16 6.21 -4.88 22.23
CA GLU A 16 4.94 -4.23 21.93
C GLU A 16 4.61 -3.13 22.94
N ALA A 17 4.75 -3.41 24.25
CA ALA A 17 4.55 -2.41 25.29
C ALA A 17 5.49 -1.21 25.14
N LEU A 18 6.79 -1.44 24.86
CA LEU A 18 7.76 -0.36 24.64
C LEU A 18 7.44 0.48 23.41
N ALA A 19 6.99 -0.16 22.33
CA ALA A 19 6.57 0.54 21.13
C ALA A 19 5.37 1.45 21.42
N ASN A 20 4.37 0.95 22.15
CA ASN A 20 3.19 1.74 22.55
C ASN A 20 3.56 2.96 23.42
N LEU A 21 4.40 2.75 24.44
CA LEU A 21 4.87 3.85 25.30
C LEU A 21 5.59 4.95 24.52
N TRP A 22 6.38 4.56 23.50
CA TRP A 22 7.08 5.48 22.62
C TRP A 22 6.12 6.20 21.66
N PHE A 23 5.15 5.48 21.10
CA PHE A 23 4.19 6.04 20.14
C PHE A 23 3.23 7.05 20.74
N GLU A 24 2.80 6.80 21.97
CA GLU A 24 1.94 7.74 22.69
C GLU A 24 2.69 9.01 23.12
N GLN A 25 4.01 9.06 22.90
CA GLN A 25 4.91 10.16 23.29
C GLN A 25 4.82 10.52 24.78
N LYS A 26 4.31 9.60 25.61
CA LYS A 26 4.17 9.79 27.05
C LYS A 26 5.51 9.69 27.77
N TYR A 27 6.48 8.99 27.18
CA TYR A 27 7.78 8.73 27.78
C TYR A 27 8.92 9.01 26.81
N SER A 28 9.97 9.64 27.33
CA SER A 28 11.24 9.81 26.63
C SER A 28 12.01 8.49 26.56
N LEU A 29 12.99 8.41 25.66
CA LEU A 29 13.83 7.23 25.50
C LEU A 29 14.54 6.87 26.82
N ASP A 30 14.97 7.87 27.58
CA ASP A 30 15.64 7.66 28.87
C ASP A 30 14.69 7.15 29.94
N GLN A 31 13.44 7.62 29.95
CA GLN A 31 12.42 7.11 30.86
C GLN A 31 12.08 5.65 30.54
N ILE A 32 11.94 5.31 29.26
CA ILE A 32 11.70 3.93 28.82
C ILE A 32 12.88 3.02 29.22
N LEU A 33 14.13 3.48 29.06
CA LEU A 33 15.30 2.75 29.55
C LEU A 33 15.30 2.60 31.07
N ALA A 34 14.91 3.63 31.81
CA ALA A 34 14.80 3.56 33.27
C ALA A 34 13.77 2.51 33.71
N HIS A 35 12.61 2.45 33.03
CA HIS A 35 11.60 1.42 33.28
C HIS A 35 12.10 0.01 32.95
N LEU A 36 12.85 -0.16 31.86
CA LEU A 36 13.48 -1.46 31.54
C LEU A 36 14.49 -1.90 32.60
N ASN A 37 15.28 -0.96 33.13
CA ASN A 37 16.20 -1.25 34.21
C ASN A 37 15.48 -1.58 35.52
N ALA A 38 14.38 -0.88 35.84
CA ALA A 38 13.54 -1.20 36.99
C ALA A 38 12.91 -2.60 36.86
N LEU A 39 12.40 -2.94 35.67
CA LEU A 39 11.87 -4.26 35.35
C LEU A 39 12.93 -5.36 35.52
N ALA A 40 14.17 -5.10 35.10
CA ALA A 40 15.29 -6.02 35.26
C ALA A 40 15.72 -6.22 36.72
N ARG A 41 15.50 -5.23 37.59
CA ARG A 41 15.72 -5.32 39.04
C ARG A 41 14.52 -5.91 39.82
N GLY A 42 13.40 -6.20 39.13
CA GLY A 42 12.16 -6.66 39.76
C GLY A 42 11.33 -5.56 40.42
N GLU A 43 11.68 -4.29 40.22
CA GLU A 43 11.00 -3.12 40.78
C GLU A 43 9.74 -2.78 39.96
N ARG A 44 8.58 -3.33 40.34
CA ARG A 44 7.32 -3.14 39.58
C ARG A 44 6.47 -1.94 40.02
N SER A 45 6.72 -1.37 41.19
CA SER A 45 5.84 -0.37 41.82
C SER A 45 5.71 0.95 41.03
N MET A 46 6.66 1.26 40.15
CA MET A 46 6.71 2.49 39.35
C MET A 46 6.70 2.22 37.84
N LEU A 47 6.31 1.00 37.44
CA LEU A 47 6.19 0.66 36.02
C LEU A 47 4.89 1.23 35.45
N PRO A 48 4.92 1.71 34.21
CA PRO A 48 3.69 2.07 33.51
C PRO A 48 2.80 0.82 33.36
N PRO A 49 1.46 0.98 33.32
CA PRO A 49 0.51 -0.14 33.23
C PRO A 49 0.84 -1.15 32.12
N GLU A 50 1.33 -0.66 30.99
CA GLU A 50 1.73 -1.42 29.80
C GLU A 50 2.90 -2.38 30.09
N LEU A 51 3.74 -2.07 31.09
CA LEU A 51 4.87 -2.89 31.53
C LEU A 51 4.58 -3.68 32.81
N ALA A 52 3.46 -3.43 33.50
CA ALA A 52 3.14 -4.09 34.76
C ALA A 52 2.95 -5.62 34.60
N ALA A 53 2.41 -6.04 33.45
CA ALA A 53 2.22 -7.45 33.09
C ALA A 53 3.39 -8.04 32.28
N ALA A 54 4.44 -7.25 32.00
CA ALA A 54 5.56 -7.71 31.18
C ALA A 54 6.37 -8.82 31.88
N PRO A 55 6.92 -9.77 31.10
CA PRO A 55 7.81 -10.79 31.65
C PRO A 55 9.07 -10.14 32.23
N ALA A 56 9.59 -10.71 33.33
CA ALA A 56 10.88 -10.31 33.86
C ALA A 56 11.98 -10.55 32.82
N ILE A 57 12.94 -9.63 32.76
CA ILE A 57 14.11 -9.74 31.91
C ILE A 57 15.36 -9.73 32.79
N PRO A 58 16.41 -10.49 32.45
CA PRO A 58 17.64 -10.42 33.21
C PRO A 58 18.43 -9.13 32.86
N PRO A 59 19.27 -8.61 33.76
CA PRO A 59 19.98 -7.33 33.56
C PRO A 59 20.80 -7.26 32.26
N GLU A 60 21.41 -8.37 31.83
CA GLU A 60 22.20 -8.46 30.61
C GLU A 60 21.38 -8.33 29.31
N ALA A 61 20.07 -8.58 29.38
CA ALA A 61 19.14 -8.47 28.26
C ALA A 61 18.68 -7.02 28.01
N VAL A 62 18.94 -6.09 28.94
CA VAL A 62 18.58 -4.69 28.77
C VAL A 62 19.37 -4.08 27.59
N PRO A 63 18.70 -3.50 26.59
CA PRO A 63 19.36 -2.87 25.46
C PRO A 63 20.01 -1.54 25.87
N GLY A 64 21.11 -1.19 25.21
CA GLY A 64 21.66 0.17 25.29
C GLY A 64 20.79 1.20 24.55
N ARG A 65 20.96 2.48 24.89
CA ARG A 65 20.16 3.61 24.36
C ARG A 65 20.05 3.62 22.84
N SER A 66 21.18 3.51 22.13
CA SER A 66 21.20 3.54 20.66
C SER A 66 20.49 2.32 20.03
N GLY A 67 20.61 1.15 20.65
CA GLY A 67 19.95 -0.07 20.18
C GLY A 67 18.43 -0.03 20.37
N LEU A 68 17.97 0.49 21.52
CA LEU A 68 16.56 0.71 21.77
C LEU A 68 15.96 1.75 20.81
N HIS A 69 16.66 2.88 20.62
CA HIS A 69 16.22 3.92 19.69
C HIS A 69 16.10 3.40 18.24
N ALA A 70 17.10 2.65 17.76
CA ALA A 70 17.06 2.07 16.43
C ALA A 70 15.87 1.11 16.25
N HIS A 71 15.60 0.27 17.26
CA HIS A 71 14.45 -0.64 17.27
C HIS A 71 13.12 0.13 17.23
N LEU A 72 12.90 1.07 18.15
CA LEU A 72 11.66 1.86 18.23
C LEU A 72 11.42 2.67 16.95
N LYS A 73 12.48 3.26 16.37
CA LYS A 73 12.41 3.97 15.08
C LYS A 73 12.05 3.03 13.93
N GLY A 74 12.57 1.80 13.93
CA GLY A 74 12.23 0.77 12.96
C GLY A 74 10.75 0.38 13.02
N VAL A 75 10.23 0.12 14.21
CA VAL A 75 8.81 -0.19 14.44
C VAL A 75 7.93 1.00 14.03
N SER A 76 8.34 2.23 14.33
CA SER A 76 7.63 3.45 13.91
C SER A 76 7.49 3.57 12.40
N LYS A 77 8.59 3.37 11.67
CA LYS A 77 8.57 3.44 10.21
C LYS A 77 7.64 2.39 9.59
N ALA A 78 7.58 1.20 10.17
CA ALA A 78 6.67 0.15 9.73
C ALA A 78 5.20 0.51 10.03
N ALA A 79 4.90 0.98 11.24
CA ALA A 79 3.56 1.40 11.64
C ALA A 79 3.03 2.56 10.78
N GLU A 80 3.86 3.59 10.55
CA GLU A 80 3.53 4.73 9.68
C GLU A 80 3.27 4.29 8.25
N LYS A 81 4.07 3.35 7.72
CA LYS A 81 3.85 2.79 6.39
C LYS A 81 2.50 2.07 6.30
N VAL A 82 2.13 1.27 7.31
CA VAL A 82 0.83 0.58 7.36
C VAL A 82 -0.32 1.59 7.46
N ARG A 83 -0.21 2.62 8.31
CA ARG A 83 -1.22 3.66 8.45
C ARG A 83 -1.43 4.42 7.14
N ARG A 84 -0.34 4.86 6.51
CA ARG A 84 -0.39 5.53 5.20
C ARG A 84 -0.99 4.63 4.13
N SER A 85 -0.64 3.34 4.13
CA SER A 85 -1.21 2.37 3.20
C SER A 85 -2.71 2.19 3.40
N ARG A 86 -3.20 2.17 4.64
CA ARG A 86 -4.63 2.09 4.96
C ARG A 86 -5.39 3.34 4.52
N MET A 87 -4.87 4.52 4.84
CA MET A 87 -5.46 5.79 4.39
C MET A 87 -5.53 5.88 2.87
N ALA A 88 -4.46 5.48 2.17
CA ALA A 88 -4.47 5.43 0.71
C ALA A 88 -5.50 4.42 0.18
N ALA A 89 -5.58 3.23 0.79
CA ALA A 89 -6.58 2.22 0.42
C ALA A 89 -8.02 2.69 0.68
N GLU A 90 -8.29 3.39 1.78
CA GLU A 90 -9.61 3.96 2.10
C GLU A 90 -10.01 5.05 1.11
N VAL A 91 -9.08 5.93 0.75
CA VAL A 91 -9.32 6.96 -0.29
C VAL A 91 -9.59 6.26 -1.63
N LEU A 92 -8.75 5.31 -2.03
CA LEU A 92 -8.97 4.58 -3.28
C LEU A 92 -10.30 3.81 -3.27
N ALA A 93 -10.67 3.17 -2.17
CA ALA A 93 -11.96 2.49 -2.04
C ALA A 93 -13.14 3.47 -2.08
N ARG A 94 -12.98 4.69 -1.55
CA ARG A 94 -14.02 5.73 -1.66
C ARG A 94 -14.16 6.27 -3.08
N GLU A 95 -13.05 6.52 -3.77
CA GLU A 95 -13.06 7.07 -5.13
C GLU A 95 -13.44 6.01 -6.20
N PHE A 96 -13.12 4.74 -5.94
CA PHE A 96 -13.20 3.66 -6.93
C PHE A 96 -14.04 2.46 -6.51
N GLY A 97 -14.67 2.47 -5.34
CA GLY A 97 -15.39 1.31 -4.78
C GLY A 97 -16.49 0.74 -5.68
N ASP A 98 -17.18 1.60 -6.42
CA ASP A 98 -18.20 1.24 -7.42
C ASP A 98 -17.74 1.52 -8.87
N ALA A 99 -16.46 1.84 -9.07
CA ALA A 99 -15.94 2.09 -10.40
C ALA A 99 -15.72 0.74 -11.12
N SER A 100 -16.10 0.66 -12.39
CA SER A 100 -15.75 -0.49 -13.24
C SER A 100 -14.24 -0.73 -13.21
N ASP A 101 -13.79 -1.99 -13.20
CA ASP A 101 -12.37 -2.38 -13.23
C ASP A 101 -11.54 -1.58 -14.26
N ASP A 102 -12.13 -1.29 -15.42
CA ASP A 102 -11.56 -0.44 -16.47
C ASP A 102 -11.11 0.96 -15.97
N LYS A 103 -11.93 1.62 -15.16
CA LYS A 103 -11.67 2.96 -14.62
C LYS A 103 -10.59 2.92 -13.54
N VAL A 104 -10.56 1.86 -12.73
CA VAL A 104 -9.55 1.65 -11.69
C VAL A 104 -8.18 1.42 -12.33
N ALA A 105 -8.12 0.55 -13.35
CA ALA A 105 -6.91 0.31 -14.11
C ALA A 105 -6.40 1.59 -14.78
N GLN A 106 -7.28 2.36 -15.44
CA GLN A 106 -6.92 3.63 -16.06
C GLN A 106 -6.40 4.66 -15.05
N ALA A 107 -7.04 4.78 -13.88
CA ALA A 107 -6.58 5.66 -12.81
C ALA A 107 -5.19 5.27 -12.31
N ASN A 108 -4.95 3.98 -12.06
CA ASN A 108 -3.64 3.48 -11.62
C ASN A 108 -2.53 3.80 -12.64
N PHE A 109 -2.81 3.63 -13.93
CA PHE A 109 -1.83 3.95 -14.98
C PHE A 109 -1.52 5.45 -15.03
N THR A 110 -2.53 6.30 -14.90
CA THR A 110 -2.35 7.76 -14.87
C THR A 110 -1.56 8.17 -13.63
N MET A 111 -1.90 7.64 -12.45
CA MET A 111 -1.19 7.93 -11.20
C MET A 111 0.28 7.50 -11.25
N LEU A 112 0.57 6.31 -11.76
CA LEU A 112 1.94 5.83 -11.91
C LEU A 112 2.74 6.70 -12.89
N HIS A 113 2.13 7.09 -14.00
CA HIS A 113 2.74 7.99 -14.97
C HIS A 113 3.02 9.38 -14.36
N THR A 114 2.06 9.94 -13.59
CA THR A 114 2.26 11.20 -12.87
C THR A 114 3.39 11.09 -11.85
N ALA A 115 3.41 10.04 -11.03
CA ALA A 115 4.47 9.85 -10.04
C ALA A 115 5.87 9.72 -10.69
N VAL A 116 5.98 9.03 -11.83
CA VAL A 116 7.24 8.95 -12.59
C VAL A 116 7.64 10.33 -13.12
N ASN A 117 6.69 11.12 -13.63
CA ASN A 117 6.96 12.46 -14.12
C ASN A 117 7.34 13.44 -12.99
N ASP A 118 6.68 13.37 -11.83
CA ASP A 118 6.98 14.21 -10.67
C ASP A 118 8.39 13.92 -10.13
N ILE A 119 8.79 12.64 -10.11
CA ILE A 119 10.17 12.25 -9.77
C ILE A 119 11.17 12.85 -10.76
N PHE A 120 10.85 12.85 -12.06
CA PHE A 120 11.69 13.41 -13.10
C PHE A 120 11.81 14.93 -12.99
N MET A 121 10.69 15.63 -12.76
CA MET A 121 10.66 17.09 -12.57
C MET A 121 11.36 17.51 -11.28
N ALA A 122 11.12 16.84 -10.16
CA ALA A 122 11.77 17.16 -8.89
C ALA A 122 13.31 16.97 -8.96
N ALA A 123 13.78 16.00 -9.74
CA ALA A 123 15.20 15.84 -9.97
C ALA A 123 15.78 16.93 -10.90
N ALA A 124 15.01 17.38 -11.90
CA ALA A 124 15.42 18.49 -12.77
C ALA A 124 15.40 19.86 -12.07
N GLU A 125 14.43 20.11 -11.17
CA GLU A 125 14.31 21.37 -10.41
C GLU A 125 15.41 21.53 -9.35
N ALA A 126 15.85 20.43 -8.74
CA ALA A 126 16.94 20.44 -7.76
C ALA A 126 18.35 20.59 -8.37
N GLU A 127 18.46 20.78 -9.69
CA GLU A 127 19.67 21.31 -10.34
C GLU A 127 19.75 22.85 -10.28
N GLY A 128 18.72 23.54 -9.78
CA GLY A 128 18.62 25.02 -9.75
C GLY A 128 18.80 25.69 -8.38
N ASP A 129 19.12 24.96 -7.32
CA ASP A 129 19.32 25.51 -5.97
C ASP A 129 20.81 25.81 -5.73
N GLU A 130 21.19 27.08 -5.57
CA GLU A 130 22.60 27.54 -5.58
C GLU A 130 23.48 27.00 -4.44
N ASP A 131 22.91 26.32 -3.43
CA ASP A 131 23.63 25.83 -2.24
C ASP A 131 23.51 24.31 -1.97
N GLY A 132 22.93 23.54 -2.90
CA GLY A 132 22.79 22.07 -2.78
C GLY A 132 23.63 21.29 -3.81
N PRO A 133 24.13 20.08 -3.51
CA PRO A 133 24.67 19.23 -4.57
C PRO A 133 23.55 18.92 -5.57
N PRO A 134 23.77 19.08 -6.89
CA PRO A 134 22.75 18.88 -7.89
C PRO A 134 22.17 17.47 -7.75
N VAL A 135 20.84 17.37 -7.74
CA VAL A 135 20.15 16.08 -7.77
C VAL A 135 20.31 15.49 -9.18
N THR A 136 21.48 14.89 -9.41
CA THR A 136 21.74 14.20 -10.65
C THR A 136 20.95 12.88 -10.67
N ILE A 137 20.07 12.71 -11.66
CA ILE A 137 19.52 11.38 -11.94
C ILE A 137 20.67 10.54 -12.49
N ASP A 138 21.15 9.59 -11.70
CA ASP A 138 22.19 8.69 -12.18
C ASP A 138 21.65 7.82 -13.36
N PRO A 139 22.52 7.40 -14.30
CA PRO A 139 22.08 6.66 -15.50
C PRO A 139 21.24 5.41 -15.20
N LYS A 140 21.48 4.73 -14.06
CA LYS A 140 20.72 3.54 -13.67
C LYS A 140 19.32 3.91 -13.20
N SER A 141 19.19 5.00 -12.44
CA SER A 141 17.88 5.54 -12.05
C SER A 141 17.09 6.02 -13.27
N ALA A 142 17.74 6.70 -14.21
CA ALA A 142 17.12 7.12 -15.48
C ALA A 142 16.62 5.91 -16.30
N MET A 143 17.43 4.86 -16.42
CA MET A 143 17.05 3.63 -17.11
C MET A 143 15.89 2.91 -16.40
N MET A 144 15.90 2.85 -15.07
CA MET A 144 14.84 2.22 -14.29
C MET A 144 13.50 2.97 -14.47
N LEU A 145 13.55 4.30 -14.53
CA LEU A 145 12.37 5.13 -14.84
C LEU A 145 11.88 4.90 -16.26
N ALA A 146 12.77 4.87 -17.26
CA ALA A 146 12.42 4.60 -18.65
C ALA A 146 11.75 3.22 -18.81
N ILE A 147 12.30 2.17 -18.18
CA ILE A 147 11.70 0.83 -18.17
C ILE A 147 10.34 0.84 -17.48
N THR A 148 10.19 1.61 -16.40
CA THR A 148 8.92 1.72 -15.69
C THR A 148 7.87 2.38 -16.57
N LEU A 149 8.23 3.43 -17.30
CA LEU A 149 7.36 4.09 -18.26
C LEU A 149 6.96 3.14 -19.41
N GLU A 150 7.93 2.47 -20.02
CA GLU A 150 7.69 1.48 -21.09
C GLU A 150 6.73 0.38 -20.63
N LYS A 151 6.95 -0.19 -19.43
CA LYS A 151 6.06 -1.21 -18.87
C LYS A 151 4.67 -0.68 -18.57
N THR A 152 4.55 0.57 -18.12
CA THR A 152 3.27 1.22 -17.85
C THR A 152 2.48 1.43 -19.14
N GLU A 153 3.12 1.94 -20.19
CA GLU A 153 2.49 2.10 -21.52
C GLU A 153 2.15 0.75 -22.16
N GLY A 154 3.02 -0.26 -22.03
CA GLY A 154 2.74 -1.61 -22.47
C GLY A 154 1.53 -2.23 -21.76
N ALA A 155 1.37 -1.98 -20.46
CA ALA A 155 0.20 -2.43 -19.69
C ALA A 155 -1.07 -1.70 -20.12
N LYS A 156 -1.02 -0.37 -20.35
CA LYS A 156 -2.15 0.41 -20.90
C LYS A 156 -2.62 -0.15 -22.25
N LYS A 157 -1.68 -0.46 -23.15
CA LYS A 157 -2.01 -1.02 -24.46
C LYS A 157 -2.70 -2.38 -24.35
N LYS A 158 -2.11 -3.31 -23.58
CA LYS A 158 -2.71 -4.64 -23.35
C LYS A 158 -4.11 -4.55 -22.76
N HIS A 159 -4.34 -3.59 -21.87
CA HIS A 159 -5.66 -3.33 -21.29
C HIS A 159 -6.65 -2.82 -22.35
N ALA A 160 -6.22 -1.90 -23.22
CA ALA A 160 -7.05 -1.43 -24.34
C ALA A 160 -7.38 -2.56 -25.33
N ASP A 161 -6.42 -3.43 -25.64
CA ASP A 161 -6.60 -4.59 -26.52
C ASP A 161 -7.59 -5.60 -25.92
N LEU A 162 -7.44 -5.93 -24.63
CA LEU A 162 -8.38 -6.80 -23.92
C LEU A 162 -9.80 -6.23 -23.95
N ARG A 163 -9.96 -4.92 -23.71
CA ARG A 163 -11.26 -4.25 -23.76
C ARG A 163 -11.88 -4.28 -25.15
N ALA A 164 -11.08 -4.09 -26.20
CA ALA A 164 -11.56 -4.21 -27.58
C ALA A 164 -12.01 -5.64 -27.90
N GLN A 165 -11.27 -6.65 -27.40
CA GLN A 165 -11.63 -8.05 -27.56
C GLN A 165 -12.94 -8.40 -26.83
N ILE A 166 -13.08 -8.03 -25.55
CA ILE A 166 -14.32 -8.26 -24.78
C ILE A 166 -15.52 -7.62 -25.48
N ARG A 167 -15.38 -6.39 -25.98
CA ARG A 167 -16.46 -5.71 -26.72
C ARG A 167 -16.82 -6.43 -28.02
N LYS A 168 -15.81 -6.93 -28.75
CA LYS A 168 -16.02 -7.68 -29.98
C LYS A 168 -16.76 -8.99 -29.71
N GLU A 169 -16.35 -9.70 -28.66
CA GLU A 169 -16.99 -10.96 -28.22
C GLU A 169 -18.43 -10.71 -27.75
N ALA A 170 -18.66 -9.67 -26.95
CA ALA A 170 -20.01 -9.27 -26.53
C ALA A 170 -20.90 -8.86 -27.72
N ALA A 171 -20.36 -8.10 -28.68
CA ALA A 171 -21.10 -7.74 -29.89
C ALA A 171 -21.42 -8.98 -30.74
N ALA A 172 -20.48 -9.91 -30.90
CA ALA A 172 -20.72 -11.16 -31.62
C ALA A 172 -21.78 -12.03 -30.92
N ALA A 173 -21.73 -12.12 -29.59
CA ALA A 173 -22.75 -12.81 -28.80
C ALA A 173 -24.13 -12.14 -28.92
N ALA A 174 -24.19 -10.80 -28.93
CA ALA A 174 -25.43 -10.05 -29.16
C ALA A 174 -26.03 -10.28 -30.54
N VAL A 175 -25.20 -10.31 -31.59
CA VAL A 175 -25.66 -10.63 -32.95
C VAL A 175 -26.21 -12.06 -33.00
N ALA A 176 -25.48 -13.04 -32.45
CA ALA A 176 -25.92 -14.43 -32.44
C ALA A 176 -27.23 -14.64 -31.65
N ALA A 177 -27.38 -13.98 -30.49
CA ALA A 177 -28.61 -14.01 -29.70
C ALA A 177 -29.78 -13.34 -30.44
N ALA A 178 -29.53 -12.22 -31.13
CA ALA A 178 -30.53 -11.53 -31.94
C ALA A 178 -31.01 -12.39 -33.12
N ASP A 179 -30.08 -13.02 -33.85
CA ASP A 179 -30.39 -13.90 -34.99
C ASP A 179 -31.24 -15.10 -34.55
N LYS A 180 -30.88 -15.72 -33.42
CA LYS A 180 -31.67 -16.82 -32.83
C LYS A 180 -33.08 -16.35 -32.43
N ALA A 181 -33.19 -15.18 -31.81
CA ALA A 181 -34.47 -14.65 -31.37
C ALA A 181 -35.38 -14.23 -32.53
N LEU A 182 -34.83 -13.65 -33.61
CA LEU A 182 -35.58 -13.28 -34.82
C LEU A 182 -36.14 -14.50 -35.58
N GLY A 183 -35.45 -15.65 -35.50
CA GLY A 183 -35.94 -16.91 -36.07
C GLY A 183 -37.10 -17.54 -35.28
N GLU A 184 -37.29 -17.18 -34.02
CA GLU A 184 -38.29 -17.76 -33.12
C GLU A 184 -39.45 -16.79 -32.79
N VAL A 185 -39.19 -15.47 -32.77
CA VAL A 185 -40.12 -14.46 -32.24
C VAL A 185 -40.09 -13.19 -33.10
N PRO A 186 -41.24 -12.74 -33.66
CA PRO A 186 -41.28 -11.53 -34.50
C PRO A 186 -41.27 -10.21 -33.72
N ASP A 187 -41.36 -10.25 -32.38
CA ASP A 187 -41.44 -9.05 -31.53
C ASP A 187 -40.05 -8.54 -31.10
N ARG A 188 -39.77 -7.28 -31.45
CA ARG A 188 -38.56 -6.53 -31.10
C ARG A 188 -38.33 -6.43 -29.59
N ALA A 189 -39.39 -6.36 -28.77
CA ALA A 189 -39.25 -6.27 -27.32
C ALA A 189 -38.69 -7.57 -26.70
N ALA A 190 -39.11 -8.72 -27.23
CA ALA A 190 -38.60 -10.03 -26.80
C ALA A 190 -37.13 -10.24 -27.19
N VAL A 191 -36.73 -9.77 -28.37
CA VAL A 191 -35.32 -9.83 -28.83
C VAL A 191 -34.41 -9.00 -27.89
N LEU A 192 -34.83 -7.77 -27.54
CA LEU A 192 -34.05 -6.92 -26.65
C LEU A 192 -33.94 -7.49 -25.23
N LYS A 193 -35.00 -8.14 -24.72
CA LYS A 193 -34.98 -8.82 -23.42
C LYS A 193 -33.94 -9.96 -23.41
N ARG A 194 -33.93 -10.81 -24.45
CA ARG A 194 -32.94 -11.90 -24.57
C ARG A 194 -31.50 -11.40 -24.65
N ILE A 195 -31.23 -10.37 -25.45
CA ILE A 195 -29.87 -9.79 -25.53
C ILE A 195 -29.42 -9.27 -24.16
N ARG A 196 -30.32 -8.61 -23.43
CA ARG A 196 -30.04 -8.10 -22.08
C ARG A 196 -29.71 -9.23 -21.09
N GLU A 197 -30.45 -10.33 -21.14
CA GLU A 197 -30.29 -11.47 -20.23
C GLU A 197 -29.09 -12.36 -20.61
N GLU A 198 -28.97 -12.75 -21.88
CA GLU A 198 -27.97 -13.72 -22.35
C GLU A 198 -26.57 -13.12 -22.55
N VAL A 199 -26.46 -11.84 -22.91
CA VAL A 199 -25.18 -11.19 -23.22
C VAL A 199 -24.70 -10.30 -22.08
N TYR A 200 -25.62 -9.54 -21.47
CA TYR A 200 -25.28 -8.60 -20.41
C TYR A 200 -25.57 -9.15 -19.01
N GLY A 201 -26.24 -10.31 -18.88
CA GLY A 201 -26.55 -10.93 -17.59
C GLY A 201 -27.52 -10.12 -16.72
N ILE A 202 -28.21 -9.13 -17.29
CA ILE A 202 -29.14 -8.27 -16.57
C ILE A 202 -30.51 -8.93 -16.61
N VAL A 203 -30.86 -9.66 -15.55
CA VAL A 203 -32.19 -10.27 -15.40
C VAL A 203 -33.18 -9.18 -15.01
N GLY A 204 -34.24 -8.99 -15.80
CA GLY A 204 -35.28 -8.01 -15.51
C GLY A 204 -36.20 -8.46 -14.38
N GLU A 205 -36.61 -7.52 -13.51
CA GLU A 205 -37.82 -7.64 -12.67
C GLU A 205 -39.10 -7.65 -13.53
#